data_AF-A0A8K9VCV4-F1
#
_entry.id   AF-A0A8K9VCV4-F1
#
_cell.length_a   1.000
_cell.length_b   1.000
_cell.length_c   1.000
_cell.angle_alpha   90.00
_cell.angle_beta   90.00
_cell.angle_gamma   90.00
#
_symmetry.space_group_name_H-M   'P 1'
#
loop_
_entity.id
_entity.type
_entity.pdbx_description
1 polymer ?
#
loop_
_entity_poly.entity_id
_entity_poly.type
_entity_poly.pdbx_seq_one_letter_code
_entity_poly.pdbx_strand_id
1 'polypeptide(L)'
;TEVGYLVLVEAGLLCGRLHLLPQYFMLGNITWNASLFVKTRPSIKGVFLGSEGIAQGWRYSYTCETHTPPQCSLCYDSKVCVLRRDHHCVFFGQCVGFRNYHYFLSCLLFMWTGLLYTVVVNTGLHHYPEGRSHAAQHPATTHALDHAPSWLTLTRLGLSL
;
A
#
# COMPACT_ATOMS: atom_id res chain seq x y z
N THR A 1 5.31 -8.22 -38.10
CA THR A 1 4.27 -7.74 -37.16
C THR A 1 4.37 -8.47 -35.82
N GLU A 2 4.56 -9.79 -35.82
CA GLU A 2 4.79 -10.62 -34.60
C GLU A 2 6.00 -10.22 -33.75
N VAL A 3 7.18 -10.02 -34.38
CA VAL A 3 8.43 -9.69 -33.65
C VAL A 3 8.34 -8.32 -32.95
N GLY A 4 7.69 -7.34 -33.58
CA GLY A 4 7.46 -6.01 -32.98
C GLY A 4 6.45 -6.04 -31.84
N TYR A 5 5.43 -6.89 -31.92
CA TYR A 5 4.48 -7.11 -30.84
C TYR A 5 5.16 -7.80 -29.64
N LEU A 6 5.97 -8.83 -29.88
CA LEU A 6 6.69 -9.55 -28.83
C LEU A 6 7.64 -8.61 -28.05
N VAL A 7 8.39 -7.76 -28.75
CA VAL A 7 9.29 -6.77 -28.14
C VAL A 7 8.54 -5.74 -27.28
N LEU A 8 7.35 -5.31 -27.70
CA LEU A 8 6.53 -4.37 -26.92
C LEU A 8 5.92 -5.04 -25.67
N VAL A 9 5.47 -6.29 -25.78
CA VAL A 9 4.96 -7.07 -24.66
C VAL A 9 6.06 -7.36 -23.63
N GLU A 10 7.26 -7.75 -24.08
CA GLU A 10 8.41 -7.96 -23.20
C GLU A 10 8.87 -6.67 -22.52
N ALA A 11 8.88 -5.54 -23.24
CA ALA A 11 9.20 -4.23 -22.66
C ALA A 11 8.16 -3.79 -21.60
N GLY A 12 6.86 -4.04 -21.84
CA GLY A 12 5.79 -3.78 -20.88
C GLY A 12 5.89 -4.66 -19.64
N LEU A 13 6.15 -5.96 -19.80
CA LEU A 13 6.40 -6.88 -18.69
C LEU A 13 7.66 -6.51 -17.90
N LEU A 14 8.72 -6.10 -18.57
CA LEU A 14 9.97 -5.70 -17.93
C LEU A 14 9.78 -4.41 -17.12
N CYS A 15 9.10 -3.40 -17.67
CA CYS A 15 8.72 -2.19 -16.96
C CYS A 15 7.90 -2.52 -15.70
N GLY A 16 6.88 -3.39 -15.82
CA GLY A 16 6.09 -3.85 -14.68
C GLY A 16 6.94 -4.54 -13.61
N ARG A 17 7.84 -5.44 -13.99
CA ARG A 17 8.74 -6.15 -13.05
C ARG A 17 9.72 -5.21 -12.33
N LEU A 18 10.16 -4.14 -12.99
CA LEU A 18 11.05 -3.14 -12.39
C LEU A 18 10.37 -2.35 -11.26
N HIS A 19 9.08 -2.03 -11.42
CA HIS A 19 8.29 -1.34 -10.39
C HIS A 19 7.90 -2.23 -9.20
N LEU A 20 7.88 -3.56 -9.36
CA LEU A 20 7.59 -4.49 -8.26
C LEU A 20 8.65 -4.45 -7.14
N LEU A 21 9.93 -4.33 -7.48
CA LEU A 21 11.03 -4.33 -6.50
C LEU A 21 10.89 -3.20 -5.45
N PRO A 22 10.75 -1.91 -5.83
CA PRO A 22 10.54 -0.83 -4.86
C PRO A 22 9.22 -0.97 -4.10
N GLN A 23 8.15 -1.50 -4.72
CA GLN A 23 6.88 -1.76 -4.04
C GLN A 23 7.05 -2.78 -2.91
N TYR A 24 7.74 -3.90 -3.18
CA TYR A 24 8.04 -4.90 -2.16
C TYR A 24 8.97 -4.37 -1.06
N PHE A 25 9.97 -3.56 -1.42
CA PHE A 25 10.85 -2.92 -0.45
C PHE A 25 10.08 -1.99 0.50
N MET A 26 9.20 -1.14 -0.03
CA MET A 26 8.37 -0.25 0.79
C MET A 26 7.41 -1.05 1.68
N LEU A 27 6.73 -2.06 1.13
CA LEU A 27 5.85 -2.93 1.90
C LEU A 27 6.60 -3.68 3.02
N GLY A 28 7.82 -4.15 2.73
CA GLY A 28 8.71 -4.76 3.72
C GLY A 28 9.04 -3.79 4.87
N ASN A 29 9.36 -2.54 4.56
CA ASN A 29 9.64 -1.53 5.59
C ASN A 29 8.40 -1.17 6.41
N ILE A 30 7.23 -1.04 5.78
CA ILE A 30 5.96 -0.77 6.48
C ILE A 30 5.65 -1.91 7.45
N THR A 31 5.66 -3.15 6.96
CA THR A 31 5.33 -4.34 7.76
C THR A 31 6.35 -4.59 8.87
N TRP A 32 7.64 -4.35 8.62
CA TRP A 32 8.70 -4.45 9.63
C TRP A 32 8.53 -3.41 10.74
N ASN A 33 8.35 -2.13 10.40
CA ASN A 33 8.15 -1.07 11.38
C ASN A 33 6.84 -1.24 12.15
N ALA A 34 5.75 -1.64 11.47
CA ALA A 34 4.50 -1.97 12.12
C ALA A 34 4.66 -3.15 13.10
N SER A 35 5.41 -4.18 12.72
CA SER A 35 5.71 -5.31 13.61
C SER A 35 6.52 -4.89 14.83
N LEU A 36 7.52 -4.03 14.65
CA LEU A 36 8.30 -3.47 15.77
C LEU A 36 7.47 -2.56 16.66
N PHE A 37 6.57 -1.77 16.08
CA PHE A 37 5.62 -0.95 16.82
C PHE A 37 4.76 -1.84 17.73
N VAL A 38 4.14 -2.88 17.17
CA VAL A 38 3.28 -3.82 17.92
C VAL A 38 4.03 -4.62 18.98
N LYS A 39 5.27 -5.01 18.70
CA LYS A 39 6.10 -5.75 19.66
C LYS A 39 6.62 -4.84 20.79
N THR A 40 6.77 -3.53 20.52
CA THR A 40 7.30 -2.58 21.50
C THR A 40 6.21 -2.11 22.45
N ARG A 41 6.21 -2.66 23.67
CA ARG A 41 5.25 -2.26 24.70
C ARG A 41 5.46 -0.79 25.10
N PRO A 42 4.42 0.07 25.04
CA PRO A 42 4.54 1.49 25.40
C PRO A 42 4.51 1.74 26.91
N SER A 43 4.26 0.71 27.72
CA SER A 43 4.15 0.82 29.18
C SER A 43 5.48 1.19 29.83
N ILE A 44 5.41 2.04 30.87
CA ILE A 44 6.56 2.40 31.71
C ILE A 44 6.87 1.38 32.80
N LYS A 45 6.04 0.34 32.97
CA LYS A 45 6.19 -0.65 34.05
C LYS A 45 7.55 -1.36 33.91
N GLY A 46 8.38 -1.27 34.95
CA GLY A 46 9.70 -1.90 35.00
C GLY A 46 10.87 -1.05 34.45
N VAL A 47 10.65 0.22 34.13
CA VAL A 47 11.74 1.15 33.81
C VAL A 47 12.26 1.78 35.11
N PHE A 48 13.50 1.48 35.49
CA PHE A 48 14.18 2.13 36.61
C PHE A 48 14.61 3.53 36.18
N LEU A 49 13.77 4.51 36.48
CA LEU A 49 14.12 5.92 36.37
C LEU A 49 15.03 6.24 37.56
N GLY A 50 16.29 6.59 37.28
CA GLY A 50 17.32 6.80 38.29
C GLY A 50 16.87 7.74 39.41
N SER A 51 17.19 7.37 40.65
CA SER A 51 16.85 8.11 41.88
C SER A 51 17.38 9.55 41.90
N GLU A 52 18.34 9.89 41.06
CA GLU A 52 18.94 11.24 40.95
C GLU A 52 17.95 12.28 40.40
N GLY A 53 16.77 11.85 39.94
CA GLY A 53 15.72 12.70 39.36
C GLY A 53 14.33 12.50 39.96
N ILE A 54 14.20 12.06 41.23
CA ILE A 54 12.93 12.23 41.99
C ILE A 54 12.77 13.73 42.31
N ALA A 55 12.68 14.53 41.25
CA ALA A 55 12.41 15.95 41.26
C ALA A 55 10.91 16.17 41.40
N GLN A 56 10.53 17.40 41.72
CA GLN A 56 9.14 17.83 41.88
C GLN A 56 8.24 17.37 40.70
N GLY A 57 7.07 16.80 41.01
CA GLY A 57 6.02 16.51 40.01
C GLY A 57 5.79 15.04 39.67
N TRP A 58 6.50 14.10 40.29
CA TRP A 58 6.16 12.68 40.20
C TRP A 58 4.84 12.40 40.90
N ARG A 59 4.03 11.49 40.32
CA ARG A 59 2.72 11.10 40.85
C ARG A 59 2.62 9.60 40.91
N TYR A 60 1.93 9.08 41.92
CA TYR A 60 1.64 7.65 42.00
C TYR A 60 0.33 7.37 41.26
N SER A 61 0.33 6.36 40.39
CA SER A 61 -0.87 5.90 39.70
C SER A 61 -1.36 4.60 40.32
N TYR A 62 -2.57 4.61 40.89
CA TYR A 62 -3.19 3.43 41.48
C TYR A 62 -3.51 2.35 40.44
N THR A 63 -3.90 2.73 39.21
CA THR A 63 -4.25 1.77 38.15
C THR A 63 -3.05 0.96 37.67
N CYS A 64 -1.86 1.56 37.65
CA CYS A 64 -0.64 0.93 37.16
C CYS A 64 0.26 0.42 38.31
N GLU A 65 -0.09 0.77 39.55
CA GLU A 65 0.66 0.51 40.78
C GLU A 65 2.14 0.94 40.68
N THR A 66 2.39 2.09 40.03
CA THR A 66 3.76 2.58 39.78
C THR A 66 3.84 4.08 39.97
N HIS A 67 5.01 4.56 40.41
CA HIS A 67 5.35 5.96 40.32
C HIS A 67 5.54 6.35 38.86
N THR A 68 4.81 7.39 38.45
CA THR A 68 4.82 7.93 37.11
C THR A 68 5.60 9.26 37.11
N PRO A 69 6.54 9.45 36.16
CA PRO A 69 7.24 10.71 36.02
C PRO A 69 6.29 11.80 35.49
N PRO A 70 6.66 13.09 35.64
CA PRO A 70 5.95 14.17 34.94
C PRO A 70 5.90 13.88 33.44
N GLN A 71 4.79 14.21 32.78
CA GLN A 71 4.47 13.89 31.37
C GLN A 71 4.07 12.42 31.08
N CYS A 72 3.95 11.56 32.09
CA CYS A 72 3.28 10.28 31.93
C CYS A 72 1.76 10.45 32.02
N SER A 73 1.00 9.67 31.23
CA SER A 73 -0.46 9.66 31.30
C SER A 73 -1.00 8.25 31.23
N LEU A 74 -2.05 7.99 32.01
CA LEU A 74 -2.80 6.74 31.97
C LEU A 74 -3.63 6.70 30.69
N CYS A 75 -3.55 5.60 29.96
CA CYS A 75 -4.54 5.28 28.94
C CYS A 75 -5.68 4.49 29.58
N TYR A 76 -6.92 4.96 29.42
CA TYR A 76 -8.10 4.27 29.96
C TYR A 76 -8.43 3.01 29.18
N ASP A 77 -8.24 3.01 27.85
CA ASP A 77 -8.54 1.87 26.99
C ASP A 77 -7.60 0.69 27.25
N SER A 78 -6.30 0.97 27.35
CA SER A 78 -5.26 -0.05 27.55
C SER A 78 -4.91 -0.29 29.03
N LYS A 79 -5.44 0.53 29.96
CA LYS A 79 -5.14 0.49 31.40
C LYS A 79 -3.64 0.44 31.73
N VAL A 80 -2.83 1.16 30.94
CA VAL A 80 -1.37 1.25 31.13
C VAL A 80 -0.92 2.69 31.18
N CYS A 81 0.14 2.93 31.94
CA CYS A 81 0.80 4.22 32.06
C CYS A 81 1.87 4.34 30.97
N VAL A 82 1.75 5.36 30.13
CA VAL A 82 2.61 5.57 28.96
C VAL A 82 3.35 6.90 29.13
N LEU A 83 4.66 6.89 28.89
CA LEU A 83 5.49 8.09 28.95
C LEU A 83 5.27 8.93 27.69
N ARG A 84 5.00 10.23 27.85
CA ARG A 84 4.67 11.16 26.76
C ARG A 84 3.64 10.54 25.81
N ARG A 85 2.53 10.05 26.39
CA ARG A 85 1.43 9.44 25.64
C ARG A 85 0.89 10.44 24.63
N ASP A 86 0.86 10.04 23.36
CA ASP A 86 0.25 10.84 22.31
C ASP A 86 -1.24 10.49 22.22
N HIS A 87 -1.57 9.28 21.77
CA HIS A 87 -2.94 8.78 21.69
C HIS A 87 -3.02 7.26 21.81
N HIS A 88 -4.22 6.73 22.03
CA HIS A 88 -4.51 5.31 21.83
C HIS A 88 -4.87 5.10 20.37
N CYS A 89 -4.05 4.34 19.64
CA CYS A 89 -4.28 4.09 18.23
C CYS A 89 -5.19 2.86 18.06
N VAL A 90 -6.43 3.10 17.61
CA VAL A 90 -7.41 2.04 17.36
C VAL A 90 -6.98 1.07 16.25
N PHE A 91 -6.21 1.56 15.26
CA PHE A 91 -5.75 0.73 14.14
C PHE A 91 -4.79 -0.37 14.57
N PHE A 92 -3.93 -0.08 15.55
CA PHE A 92 -2.94 -1.02 16.06
C PHE A 92 -3.32 -1.61 17.42
N GLY A 93 -4.47 -1.23 17.98
CA GLY A 93 -4.96 -1.67 19.29
C GLY A 93 -4.02 -1.34 20.45
N GLN A 94 -3.23 -0.28 20.34
CA GLN A 94 -2.17 0.03 21.29
C GLN A 94 -1.87 1.53 21.40
N CYS A 95 -1.26 1.93 22.51
CA CYS A 95 -0.90 3.32 22.73
C CYS A 95 0.38 3.71 21.97
N VAL A 96 0.37 4.90 21.40
CA VAL A 96 1.58 5.57 20.90
C VAL A 96 2.17 6.40 22.03
N GLY A 97 3.45 6.21 22.31
CA GLY A 97 4.18 6.95 23.31
C GLY A 97 5.67 6.94 23.03
N PHE A 98 6.47 7.48 23.94
CA PHE A 98 7.89 7.74 23.72
C PHE A 98 8.69 6.55 23.15
N ARG A 99 8.44 5.33 23.65
CA ARG A 99 9.21 4.12 23.28
C ARG A 99 8.94 3.60 21.86
N ASN A 100 7.73 3.80 21.34
CA ASN A 100 7.30 3.26 20.05
C ASN A 100 6.99 4.37 19.03
N TYR A 101 7.20 5.63 19.40
CA TYR A 101 6.91 6.80 18.57
C TYR A 101 7.64 6.79 17.23
N HIS A 102 8.93 6.43 17.21
CA HIS A 102 9.71 6.42 15.97
C HIS A 102 9.24 5.33 15.00
N TYR A 103 8.88 4.14 15.48
CA TYR A 103 8.32 3.09 14.62
C TYR A 103 6.98 3.50 14.00
N PHE A 104 6.14 4.18 14.77
CA PHE A 104 4.87 4.72 14.27
C PHE A 104 5.11 5.77 13.17
N LEU A 105 6.02 6.71 13.40
CA LEU A 105 6.37 7.73 12.41
C LEU A 105 6.99 7.12 11.14
N SER A 106 7.93 6.17 11.27
CA SER A 106 8.50 5.48 10.12
C SER A 106 7.43 4.74 9.32
N CYS A 107 6.50 4.05 9.98
CA CYS A 107 5.38 3.40 9.32
C CYS A 107 4.53 4.40 8.50
N LEU A 108 4.17 5.54 9.10
CA LEU A 108 3.44 6.59 8.39
C LEU A 108 4.22 7.12 7.18
N LEU A 109 5.50 7.45 7.36
CA LEU A 109 6.35 7.95 6.27
C LEU A 109 6.41 6.98 5.09
N PHE A 110 6.62 5.69 5.34
CA PHE A 110 6.65 4.69 4.28
C PHE A 110 5.27 4.45 3.63
N MET A 111 4.18 4.55 4.38
CA MET A 111 2.83 4.49 3.79
C MET A 111 2.57 5.68 2.85
N TRP A 112 2.93 6.89 3.27
CA TRP A 112 2.76 8.10 2.45
C TRP A 112 3.63 8.07 1.20
N THR A 113 4.90 7.68 1.31
CA THR A 113 5.78 7.56 0.13
C THR A 113 5.36 6.43 -0.79
N GLY A 114 4.88 5.30 -0.24
CA GLY A 114 4.30 4.20 -1.02
C GLY A 114 3.07 4.62 -1.80
N LEU A 115 2.15 5.37 -1.17
CA LEU A 115 0.97 5.93 -1.84
C LEU A 115 1.35 6.94 -2.93
N LEU A 116 2.28 7.85 -2.64
CA LEU A 116 2.76 8.79 -3.64
C LEU A 116 3.39 8.07 -4.84
N TYR A 117 4.19 7.02 -4.58
CA TYR A 117 4.80 6.21 -5.61
C TYR A 117 3.76 5.54 -6.51
N THR A 118 2.73 4.91 -5.93
CA THR A 118 1.67 4.26 -6.73
C THR A 118 0.87 5.28 -7.54
N VAL A 119 0.57 6.45 -6.97
CA VAL A 119 -0.11 7.52 -7.69
C VAL A 119 0.73 8.01 -8.87
N VAL A 120 2.03 8.28 -8.67
CA VAL A 120 2.92 8.75 -9.75
C VAL A 120 3.10 7.70 -10.84
N VAL A 121 3.26 6.43 -10.48
CA VAL A 121 3.36 5.35 -11.48
C VAL A 121 2.04 5.19 -12.22
N ASN A 122 0.90 5.24 -11.54
CA ASN A 122 -0.41 5.10 -12.17
C ASN A 122 -0.72 6.27 -13.13
N THR A 123 -0.49 7.51 -12.70
CA THR A 123 -0.70 8.69 -13.57
C THR A 123 0.33 8.76 -14.70
N GLY A 124 1.59 8.40 -14.43
CA GLY A 124 2.63 8.28 -15.46
C GLY A 124 2.31 7.19 -16.50
N LEU A 125 1.68 6.09 -16.08
CA LEU A 125 1.22 5.04 -16.98
C LEU A 125 0.03 5.49 -17.84
N HIS A 126 -0.89 6.32 -17.30
CA HIS A 126 -1.97 6.92 -18.09
C HIS A 126 -1.48 7.93 -19.15
N HIS A 127 -0.29 8.52 -18.95
CA HIS A 127 0.37 9.35 -19.97
C HIS A 127 1.20 8.54 -20.97
N TYR A 128 1.40 7.24 -20.75
CA TYR A 128 1.88 6.37 -21.82
C TYR A 128 0.76 6.30 -22.86
N PRO A 129 0.99 6.78 -24.10
CA PRO A 129 -0.07 6.85 -25.07
C PRO A 129 -0.65 5.46 -25.28
N GLU A 130 -1.93 5.32 -24.97
CA GLU A 130 -2.87 4.29 -25.41
C GLU A 130 -3.05 4.33 -26.95
N GLY A 131 -1.97 4.62 -27.69
CA GLY A 131 -1.95 4.95 -29.11
C GLY A 131 -1.46 3.81 -30.00
N ARG A 132 -1.40 2.56 -29.50
CA ARG A 132 -1.09 1.39 -30.35
C ARG A 132 -1.89 0.13 -30.03
N SER A 133 -2.84 0.16 -29.09
CA SER A 133 -3.81 -0.94 -28.90
C SER A 133 -5.09 -0.71 -29.72
N HIS A 134 -5.60 0.53 -29.79
CA HIS A 134 -6.80 0.83 -30.60
C HIS A 134 -6.56 0.81 -32.11
N ALA A 135 -5.32 0.98 -32.58
CA ALA A 135 -4.97 0.82 -34.00
C ALA A 135 -4.94 -0.65 -34.45
N ALA A 136 -4.96 -1.62 -33.52
CA ALA A 136 -4.91 -3.05 -33.83
C ALA A 136 -6.29 -3.73 -33.80
N GLN A 137 -7.34 -3.04 -33.33
CA GLN A 137 -8.70 -3.62 -33.27
C GLN A 137 -9.56 -3.35 -34.51
N HIS A 138 -9.14 -2.42 -35.38
CA HIS A 138 -9.76 -2.21 -36.68
C HIS A 138 -8.73 -2.41 -37.80
N PRO A 139 -8.54 -3.64 -38.32
CA PRO A 139 -8.06 -3.77 -39.68
C PRO A 139 -9.04 -3.00 -40.59
N ALA A 140 -8.49 -2.06 -41.33
CA ALA A 140 -9.21 -1.33 -42.35
C ALA A 140 -9.92 -2.31 -43.30
N THR A 141 -11.20 -2.03 -43.55
CA THR A 141 -11.89 -2.33 -44.81
C THR A 141 -11.90 -3.80 -45.26
N THR A 142 -12.88 -4.57 -44.76
CA THR A 142 -13.67 -5.46 -45.63
C THR A 142 -15.08 -4.90 -45.76
N HIS A 143 -15.19 -3.68 -46.30
CA HIS A 143 -16.37 -3.28 -47.07
C HIS A 143 -16.31 -3.98 -48.43
N ALA A 144 -16.63 -5.27 -48.44
CA ALA A 144 -17.01 -6.02 -49.63
C ALA A 144 -17.46 -7.39 -49.13
N LEU A 145 -18.75 -7.54 -48.83
CA LEU A 145 -19.54 -8.78 -48.93
C LEU A 145 -20.95 -8.69 -48.29
N ASP A 146 -21.54 -7.50 -48.13
CA ASP A 146 -22.91 -7.37 -47.60
C ASP A 146 -23.91 -6.81 -48.61
N HIS A 147 -23.87 -7.22 -49.88
CA HIS A 147 -25.04 -7.10 -50.78
C HIS A 147 -24.99 -8.18 -51.87
N ALA A 148 -25.35 -9.41 -51.53
CA ALA A 148 -25.77 -10.40 -52.52
C ALA A 148 -27.25 -10.75 -52.28
N PRO A 149 -28.17 -10.49 -53.23
CA PRO A 149 -29.57 -10.84 -53.07
C PRO A 149 -29.75 -12.36 -53.03
N SER A 150 -30.65 -12.81 -52.15
CA SER A 150 -30.87 -14.18 -51.67
C SER A 150 -31.30 -15.24 -52.71
N TRP A 151 -31.26 -14.94 -54.01
CA TRP A 151 -31.67 -15.86 -55.08
C TRP A 151 -30.50 -16.56 -55.78
N LEU A 152 -29.25 -16.17 -55.51
CA LEU A 152 -28.05 -16.77 -56.13
C LEU A 152 -27.49 -17.98 -55.37
N THR A 153 -28.09 -18.40 -54.26
CA THR A 153 -27.62 -19.56 -53.46
C THR A 153 -28.20 -20.91 -53.91
N LEU A 154 -29.08 -20.94 -54.91
CA LEU A 154 -29.78 -22.17 -55.34
C LEU A 154 -29.26 -22.83 -56.63
N THR A 155 -28.20 -22.33 -57.25
CA THR A 155 -27.64 -22.93 -58.49
C THR A 155 -26.36 -23.74 -58.30
N ARG A 156 -25.93 -23.99 -57.05
CA ARG A 156 -24.72 -24.78 -56.73
C ARG A 156 -24.96 -26.14 -56.05
N LEU A 157 -26.18 -26.65 -56.06
CA LEU A 157 -26.48 -28.05 -55.77
C LEU A 157 -27.21 -28.62 -56.99
N GLY A 158 -26.45 -29.20 -57.91
CA GLY A 158 -26.97 -29.85 -59.11
C GLY A 158 -27.90 -31.00 -58.75
N LEU A 159 -29.19 -30.73 -58.71
CA LEU A 159 -30.24 -31.72 -58.92
C LEU A 159 -30.85 -31.51 -60.29
N SER A 160 -30.70 -32.54 -61.10
CA SER A 160 -31.25 -32.77 -62.41
C SER A 160 -32.78 -32.78 -62.39
N LEU A 161 -33.40 -32.07 -63.35
CA LEU A 161 -34.52 -32.52 -64.18
C LEU A 161 -34.64 -31.61 -65.39
#